data_AF-A0A969GAJ3-F1
#
_entry.id   AF-A0A969GAJ3-F1
#
_cell.length_a   1.000
_cell.length_b   1.000
_cell.length_c   1.000
_cell.angle_alpha   90.00
_cell.angle_beta   90.00
_cell.angle_gamma   90.00
#
_symmetry.space_group_name_H-M   'P 1'
#
loop_
_entity.id
_entity.type
_entity.pdbx_description
1 polymer ?
#
loop_
_entity_poly.entity_id
_entity_poly.type
_entity_poly.pdbx_seq_one_letter_code
_entity_poly.pdbx_strand_id
1 'polypeptide(L)'
;NEIICTDLSEKMLLRLKGKPKFHVIAKDAVEFSELKMQYDKVFIKEMIHHIKEGRQRIYSNIYSNLNPNGIFIILLLPPKIEYPLFETAIQYYEKHQPHYSEVEEGFKQAGFETTIEFIEYPLNIEKQRYYGMVKNRYMSLLSQFSDDEIERGIDELEKKIQQRICIII
;
A
#
# COMPACT_ATOMS: atom_id res chain seq x y z
N ASN A 1 -11.06 -3.47 21.28
CA ASN A 1 -11.15 -4.04 19.92
C ASN A 1 -9.85 -4.76 19.62
N GLU A 2 -9.95 -6.07 19.48
CA GLU A 2 -8.87 -6.93 19.00
C GLU A 2 -8.57 -6.60 17.52
N ILE A 3 -7.32 -6.78 17.10
CA ILE A 3 -6.90 -6.54 15.72
C ILE A 3 -6.21 -7.79 15.23
N ILE A 4 -6.69 -8.33 14.10
CA ILE A 4 -6.05 -9.45 13.44
C ILE A 4 -5.11 -8.88 12.37
N CYS A 5 -3.84 -9.27 12.43
CA CYS A 5 -2.82 -8.83 11.48
C CYS A 5 -2.31 -10.04 10.71
N THR A 6 -2.31 -9.92 9.38
CA THR A 6 -1.75 -10.90 8.46
C THR A 6 -0.69 -10.22 7.59
N ASP A 7 0.42 -10.91 7.37
CA ASP A 7 1.52 -10.48 6.51
C ASP A 7 2.39 -11.70 6.17
N LEU A 8 3.12 -11.64 5.06
CA LEU A 8 4.15 -12.63 4.70
C LEU A 8 5.49 -12.33 5.39
N SER A 9 5.71 -11.09 5.82
CA SER A 9 6.95 -10.65 6.44
C SER A 9 7.00 -11.02 7.93
N GLU A 10 7.67 -12.13 8.25
CA GLU A 10 7.95 -12.51 9.64
C GLU A 10 8.58 -11.37 10.45
N LYS A 11 9.49 -10.60 9.82
CA LYS A 11 10.13 -9.45 10.46
C LYS A 11 9.12 -8.37 10.87
N MET A 12 8.09 -8.12 10.06
CA MET A 12 7.03 -7.18 10.42
C MET A 12 6.15 -7.73 11.53
N LEU A 13 5.76 -9.00 11.42
CA LEU A 13 4.92 -9.67 12.41
C LEU A 13 5.58 -9.75 13.80
N LEU A 14 6.90 -9.97 13.85
CA LEU A 14 7.66 -9.98 15.10
C LEU A 14 7.59 -8.63 15.87
N ARG A 15 7.36 -7.50 15.19
CA ARG A 15 7.16 -6.19 15.84
C ARG A 15 5.86 -6.10 16.65
N LEU A 16 4.96 -7.07 16.47
CA LEU A 16 3.69 -7.19 17.19
C LEU A 16 3.78 -8.17 18.36
N LYS A 17 4.89 -8.92 18.49
CA LYS A 17 5.09 -9.89 19.57
C LYS A 17 4.96 -9.21 20.93
N GLY A 18 4.18 -9.84 21.83
CA GLY A 18 3.96 -9.34 23.19
C GLY A 18 2.96 -8.18 23.30
N LYS A 19 2.31 -7.78 22.21
CA LYS A 19 1.26 -6.75 22.23
C LYS A 19 -0.12 -7.43 22.24
N PRO A 20 -0.82 -7.52 23.40
CA PRO A 20 -2.00 -8.36 23.58
C PRO A 20 -3.20 -7.97 22.71
N LYS A 21 -3.22 -6.74 22.19
CA LYS A 21 -4.28 -6.27 21.27
C LYS A 21 -4.21 -6.90 19.88
N PHE A 22 -3.05 -7.40 19.47
CA PHE A 22 -2.82 -7.90 18.12
C PHE A 22 -2.77 -9.43 18.10
N HIS A 23 -3.64 -10.03 17.31
CA HIS A 23 -3.58 -11.44 16.97
C HIS A 23 -2.93 -11.60 15.59
N VAL A 24 -1.80 -12.30 15.53
CA VAL A 24 -1.03 -12.45 14.31
C VAL A 24 -1.33 -13.78 13.64
N ILE A 25 -1.67 -13.73 12.35
CA ILE A 25 -1.80 -14.90 11.49
C ILE A 25 -0.82 -14.72 10.34
N ALA A 26 0.31 -15.44 10.36
CA ALA A 26 1.31 -15.36 9.30
C ALA A 26 0.82 -16.12 8.06
N LYS A 27 0.23 -15.41 7.09
CA LYS A 27 -0.38 -16.02 5.91
C LYS A 27 -0.44 -15.04 4.74
N ASP A 28 -0.42 -15.59 3.52
CA ASP A 28 -0.73 -14.85 2.30
C ASP A 28 -2.14 -14.22 2.37
N ALA A 29 -2.36 -13.08 1.72
CA ALA A 29 -3.63 -12.37 1.79
C ALA A 29 -4.79 -13.13 1.15
N VAL A 30 -4.57 -13.85 0.04
CA VAL A 30 -5.59 -14.70 -0.60
C VAL A 30 -5.92 -15.86 0.33
N GLU A 31 -4.90 -16.58 0.80
CA GLU A 31 -5.09 -17.70 1.71
C GLU A 31 -5.74 -17.28 3.05
N PHE A 32 -5.39 -16.11 3.58
CA PHE A 32 -5.99 -15.56 4.79
C PHE A 32 -7.47 -15.28 4.58
N SER A 33 -7.83 -14.72 3.42
CA SER A 33 -9.23 -14.42 3.10
C SER A 33 -10.10 -15.69 3.09
N GLU A 34 -9.55 -16.85 2.75
CA GLU A 34 -10.28 -18.12 2.70
C GLU A 34 -10.64 -18.69 4.09
N LEU A 35 -9.98 -18.20 5.16
CA LEU A 35 -10.28 -18.63 6.51
C LEU A 35 -11.72 -18.27 6.89
N LYS A 36 -12.42 -19.21 7.53
CA LYS A 36 -13.77 -18.98 8.06
C LYS A 36 -13.68 -18.28 9.40
N MET A 37 -13.84 -16.97 9.36
CA MET A 37 -13.74 -16.08 10.51
C MET A 37 -14.63 -14.85 10.29
N GLN A 38 -15.22 -14.33 11.36
CA GLN A 38 -16.03 -13.12 11.30
C GLN A 38 -15.23 -11.91 11.78
N TYR A 39 -15.42 -10.78 11.12
CA TYR A 39 -14.87 -9.49 11.54
C TYR A 39 -15.79 -8.34 11.13
N ASP A 40 -15.67 -7.21 11.81
CA ASP A 40 -16.49 -6.03 11.53
C ASP A 40 -15.84 -5.11 10.49
N LYS A 41 -14.50 -5.11 10.42
CA LYS A 41 -13.74 -4.15 9.61
C LYS A 41 -12.48 -4.80 9.04
N VAL A 42 -12.21 -4.52 7.77
CA VAL A 42 -10.95 -4.85 7.11
C VAL A 42 -10.29 -3.59 6.58
N PHE A 43 -8.99 -3.48 6.78
CA PHE A 43 -8.17 -2.39 6.28
C PHE A 43 -6.94 -2.94 5.56
N ILE A 44 -6.79 -2.58 4.29
CA ILE A 44 -5.59 -2.86 3.50
C ILE A 44 -4.97 -1.52 3.13
N LYS A 45 -3.70 -1.34 3.47
CA LYS A 45 -2.95 -0.13 3.12
C LYS A 45 -1.78 -0.47 2.22
N GLU A 46 -1.70 0.18 1.06
CA GLU A 46 -0.54 0.13 0.15
C GLU A 46 -0.04 -1.29 -0.15
N MET A 47 -0.95 -2.26 -0.26
CA MET A 47 -0.58 -3.67 -0.46
C MET A 47 -1.29 -4.31 -1.66
N ILE A 48 -2.48 -3.82 -2.04
CA ILE A 48 -3.29 -4.48 -3.08
C ILE A 48 -2.57 -4.57 -4.45
N HIS A 49 -1.64 -3.65 -4.74
CA HIS A 49 -0.82 -3.69 -5.96
C HIS A 49 0.18 -4.86 -6.00
N HIS A 50 0.53 -5.45 -4.85
CA HIS A 50 1.34 -6.68 -4.80
C HIS A 50 0.56 -7.92 -5.25
N ILE A 51 -0.78 -7.87 -5.22
CA ILE A 51 -1.65 -8.99 -5.56
C ILE A 51 -1.97 -8.91 -7.05
N LYS A 52 -1.26 -9.66 -7.90
CA LYS A 52 -1.54 -9.71 -9.35
C LYS A 52 -2.75 -10.57 -9.67
N GLU A 53 -2.88 -11.69 -8.98
CA GLU A 53 -3.96 -12.66 -9.15
C GLU A 53 -4.69 -12.89 -7.82
N GLY A 54 -5.99 -13.11 -7.85
CA GLY A 54 -6.77 -13.43 -6.66
C GLY A 54 -7.37 -12.24 -5.91
N ARG A 55 -7.22 -10.99 -6.40
CA ARG A 55 -7.92 -9.82 -5.84
C ARG A 55 -9.43 -10.06 -5.71
N GLN A 56 -10.06 -10.58 -6.77
CA GLN A 56 -11.50 -10.87 -6.72
C GLN A 56 -11.87 -11.92 -5.68
N ARG A 57 -11.02 -12.94 -5.48
CA ARG A 57 -11.22 -13.95 -4.42
C ARG A 57 -11.16 -13.30 -3.04
N ILE A 58 -10.19 -12.40 -2.81
CA ILE A 58 -10.09 -11.65 -1.57
C ILE A 58 -11.35 -10.83 -1.32
N TYR A 59 -11.83 -10.11 -2.34
CA TYR A 59 -13.02 -9.27 -2.20
C TYR A 59 -14.26 -10.11 -1.85
N SER A 60 -14.52 -11.20 -2.59
CA SER A 60 -15.67 -12.09 -2.33
C SER A 60 -15.59 -12.82 -0.99
N ASN A 61 -14.39 -13.26 -0.60
CA ASN A 61 -14.18 -13.91 0.69
C ASN A 61 -14.36 -12.94 1.85
N ILE A 62 -13.80 -11.73 1.75
CA ILE A 62 -13.99 -10.68 2.77
C ILE A 62 -15.47 -10.30 2.87
N TYR A 63 -16.17 -10.13 1.76
CA TYR A 63 -17.61 -9.85 1.76
C TYR A 63 -18.39 -10.90 2.53
N SER A 64 -18.07 -12.18 2.31
CA SER A 64 -18.76 -13.30 2.96
C SER A 64 -18.44 -13.43 4.47
N ASN A 65 -17.28 -12.94 4.89
CA ASN A 65 -16.77 -13.03 6.26
C ASN A 65 -17.03 -11.76 7.09
N LEU A 66 -17.52 -10.68 6.47
CA LEU A 66 -17.90 -9.47 7.18
C LEU A 66 -19.24 -9.68 7.92
N ASN A 67 -19.31 -9.18 9.14
CA ASN A 67 -20.59 -9.05 9.84
C ASN A 67 -21.51 -8.04 9.12
N PRO A 68 -22.84 -8.07 9.34
CA PRO A 68 -23.74 -7.06 8.79
C PRO A 68 -23.28 -5.64 9.12
N ASN A 69 -23.32 -4.75 8.12
CA ASN A 69 -22.76 -3.39 8.17
C ASN A 69 -21.23 -3.32 8.33
N GLY A 70 -20.53 -4.42 8.04
CA GLY A 70 -19.09 -4.47 8.04
C GLY A 70 -18.47 -3.58 6.97
N ILE A 71 -17.26 -3.09 7.25
CA ILE A 71 -16.58 -2.10 6.41
C ILE A 71 -15.29 -2.68 5.84
N PHE A 72 -15.08 -2.52 4.54
CA PHE A 72 -13.80 -2.84 3.90
C PHE A 72 -13.19 -1.58 3.29
N ILE A 73 -12.02 -1.18 3.77
CA ILE A 73 -11.27 -0.03 3.26
C ILE A 73 -9.98 -0.51 2.62
N ILE A 74 -9.73 -0.05 1.40
CA ILE A 74 -8.41 -0.09 0.76
C ILE A 74 -7.91 1.36 0.67
N LEU A 75 -6.77 1.62 1.30
CA LEU A 75 -6.01 2.85 1.13
C LEU A 75 -4.88 2.57 0.13
N LEU A 76 -4.93 3.26 -1.01
CA LEU A 76 -3.94 3.18 -2.09
C LEU A 76 -3.59 4.58 -2.60
N LEU A 77 -2.36 4.76 -3.06
CA LEU A 77 -1.96 5.93 -3.84
C LEU A 77 -2.65 5.95 -5.22
N PRO A 78 -2.89 7.14 -5.80
CA PRO A 78 -3.47 7.28 -7.14
C PRO A 78 -2.58 6.66 -8.23
N PRO A 79 -3.14 6.32 -9.41
CA PRO A 79 -2.38 5.71 -10.51
C PRO A 79 -1.25 6.59 -11.06
N LYS A 80 -1.30 7.90 -10.79
CA LYS A 80 -0.25 8.87 -11.06
C LYS A 80 0.13 9.59 -9.78
N ILE A 81 1.42 9.84 -9.59
CA ILE A 81 1.94 10.51 -8.39
C ILE A 81 2.87 11.65 -8.79
N GLU A 82 2.84 12.74 -8.04
CA GLU A 82 3.77 13.86 -8.17
C GLU A 82 4.93 13.77 -7.17
N TYR A 83 5.26 12.54 -6.77
CA TYR A 83 6.31 12.33 -5.79
C TYR A 83 7.66 12.72 -6.41
N PRO A 84 8.59 13.30 -5.63
CA PRO A 84 9.91 13.65 -6.13
C PRO A 84 10.79 12.40 -6.25
N LEU A 85 10.45 11.55 -7.21
CA LEU A 85 11.24 10.39 -7.62
C LEU A 85 11.86 10.65 -8.99
N PHE A 86 12.92 9.91 -9.31
CA PHE A 86 13.52 9.95 -10.63
C PHE A 86 12.58 9.33 -11.67
N GLU A 87 12.71 9.78 -12.91
CA GLU A 87 11.74 9.52 -13.97
C GLU A 87 11.42 8.02 -14.14
N THR A 88 12.44 7.16 -14.12
CA THR A 88 12.23 5.72 -14.30
C THR A 88 11.49 5.06 -13.12
N ALA A 89 11.60 5.60 -11.90
CA ALA A 89 10.80 5.15 -10.76
C ALA A 89 9.34 5.57 -10.89
N ILE A 90 9.06 6.78 -11.38
CA ILE A 90 7.70 7.24 -11.67
C ILE A 90 7.07 6.36 -12.75
N GLN A 91 7.77 6.13 -13.87
CA GLN A 91 7.26 5.28 -14.95
C GLN A 91 7.03 3.84 -14.49
N TYR A 92 7.93 3.30 -13.66
CA TYR A 92 7.74 1.98 -13.07
C TYR A 92 6.49 1.94 -12.17
N TYR A 93 6.29 2.96 -11.32
CA TYR A 93 5.11 3.07 -10.47
C TYR A 93 3.82 3.09 -11.28
N GLU A 94 3.68 4.03 -12.22
CA GLU A 94 2.44 4.24 -12.98
C GLU A 94 2.05 3.01 -13.81
N LYS A 95 3.05 2.25 -14.29
CA LYS A 95 2.84 1.01 -15.02
C LYS A 95 2.27 -0.13 -14.15
N HIS A 96 2.58 -0.16 -12.86
CA HIS A 96 2.25 -1.27 -11.98
C HIS A 96 1.16 -0.95 -10.95
N GLN A 97 0.83 0.32 -10.77
CA GLN A 97 -0.21 0.74 -9.84
C GLN A 97 -1.60 0.42 -10.44
N PRO A 98 -2.46 -0.30 -9.71
CA PRO A 98 -3.83 -0.53 -10.16
C PRO A 98 -4.61 0.78 -10.17
N HIS A 99 -5.47 0.94 -11.18
CA HIS A 99 -6.38 2.06 -11.20
C HIS A 99 -7.48 1.84 -10.15
N TYR A 100 -7.85 2.89 -9.39
CA TYR A 100 -8.89 2.78 -8.35
C TYR A 100 -10.25 2.31 -8.91
N SER A 101 -10.53 2.55 -10.19
CA SER A 101 -11.75 2.04 -10.84
C SER A 101 -11.76 0.52 -10.97
N GLU A 102 -10.60 -0.12 -11.16
CA GLU A 102 -10.51 -1.59 -11.18
C GLU A 102 -10.80 -2.17 -9.80
N VAL A 103 -10.35 -1.46 -8.75
CA VAL A 103 -10.63 -1.84 -7.35
C VAL A 103 -12.12 -1.68 -7.05
N GLU A 104 -12.70 -0.54 -7.44
CA GLU A 104 -14.14 -0.26 -7.28
C GLU A 104 -15.00 -1.29 -8.01
N GLU A 105 -14.66 -1.64 -9.25
CA GLU A 105 -15.38 -2.65 -10.02
C GLU A 105 -15.32 -4.01 -9.32
N GLY A 106 -14.15 -4.43 -8.83
CA GLY A 106 -14.01 -5.67 -8.09
C GLY A 106 -14.84 -5.70 -6.80
N PHE A 107 -14.94 -4.58 -6.10
CA PHE A 107 -15.79 -4.42 -4.92
C PHE A 107 -17.28 -4.57 -5.27
N LYS A 108 -17.74 -3.88 -6.32
CA LYS A 108 -19.12 -3.99 -6.82
C LYS A 108 -19.45 -5.42 -7.24
N GLN A 109 -18.54 -6.09 -7.96
CA GLN A 109 -18.70 -7.50 -8.35
C GLN A 109 -18.77 -8.45 -7.14
N ALA A 110 -18.11 -8.12 -6.02
CA ALA A 110 -18.20 -8.90 -4.78
C ALA A 110 -19.48 -8.63 -3.97
N GLY A 111 -20.24 -7.59 -4.30
CA GLY A 111 -21.50 -7.23 -3.64
C GLY A 111 -21.43 -6.00 -2.73
N PHE A 112 -20.32 -5.26 -2.71
CA PHE A 112 -20.19 -4.05 -1.90
C PHE A 112 -20.85 -2.83 -2.56
N GLU A 113 -21.56 -2.05 -1.74
CA GLU A 113 -21.78 -0.63 -2.03
C GLU A 113 -20.46 0.12 -1.78
N THR A 114 -19.96 0.82 -2.80
CA THR A 114 -18.58 1.37 -2.79
C THR A 114 -18.60 2.87 -3.05
N THR A 115 -17.78 3.60 -2.30
CA THR A 115 -17.44 5.00 -2.54
C THR A 115 -15.93 5.14 -2.72
N ILE A 116 -15.53 6.19 -3.43
CA ILE A 116 -14.12 6.56 -3.61
C ILE A 116 -13.95 7.96 -3.04
N GLU A 117 -13.00 8.11 -2.13
CA GLU A 117 -12.63 9.39 -1.54
C GLU A 117 -11.15 9.67 -1.80
N PHE A 118 -10.86 10.92 -2.14
CA PHE A 118 -9.49 11.40 -2.32
C PHE A 118 -9.16 12.30 -1.13
N ILE A 119 -8.04 12.00 -0.48
CA ILE A 119 -7.52 12.77 0.64
C ILE A 119 -6.11 13.17 0.26
N GLU A 120 -5.81 14.46 0.45
CA GLU A 120 -4.48 15.01 0.21
C GLU A 120 -3.86 15.42 1.55
N TYR A 121 -2.68 14.89 1.84
CA TYR A 121 -1.92 15.23 3.03
C TYR A 121 -0.55 15.81 2.67
N PRO A 122 -0.41 17.15 2.62
CA PRO A 122 0.85 17.79 2.24
C PRO A 122 1.89 17.63 3.35
N LEU A 123 3.04 17.06 3.00
CA LEU A 123 4.21 16.90 3.84
C LEU A 123 5.35 17.79 3.35
N ASN A 124 5.96 18.51 4.29
CA ASN A 124 7.21 19.23 4.06
C ASN A 124 8.37 18.44 4.66
N ILE A 125 9.25 17.95 3.79
CA ILE A 125 10.43 17.15 4.18
C ILE A 125 11.69 17.89 3.74
N GLU A 126 12.69 17.92 4.63
CA GLU A 126 14.01 18.43 4.29
C GLU A 126 14.62 17.57 3.18
N LYS A 127 15.20 18.23 2.17
CA LYS A 127 15.72 17.57 0.96
C LYS A 127 16.67 16.42 1.27
N GLN A 128 17.66 16.63 2.15
CA GLN A 128 18.64 15.60 2.51
C GLN A 128 18.01 14.42 3.24
N ARG A 129 17.02 14.69 4.11
CA ARG A 129 16.24 13.63 4.76
C ARG A 129 15.48 12.80 3.73
N TYR A 130 14.85 13.46 2.74
CA TYR A 130 14.12 12.76 1.70
C TYR A 130 15.03 11.91 0.81
N TYR A 131 16.21 12.42 0.41
CA TYR A 131 17.19 11.60 -0.31
C TYR A 131 17.64 10.40 0.51
N GLY A 132 17.84 10.57 1.82
CA GLY A 132 18.06 9.46 2.73
C GLY A 132 16.93 8.43 2.70
N MET A 133 15.67 8.85 2.60
CA MET A 133 14.53 7.94 2.43
C MET A 133 14.58 7.18 1.10
N VAL A 134 14.92 7.86 0.00
CA VAL A 134 15.07 7.25 -1.33
C VAL A 134 16.20 6.22 -1.35
N LYS A 135 17.37 6.56 -0.79
CA LYS A 135 18.51 5.62 -0.61
C LYS A 135 18.12 4.38 0.18
N ASN A 136 17.30 4.57 1.21
CA ASN A 136 16.76 3.49 2.03
C ASN A 136 15.52 2.80 1.44
N ARG A 137 15.16 3.08 0.18
CA ARG A 137 14.07 2.44 -0.55
C ARG A 137 12.75 2.44 0.21
N TYR A 138 12.37 3.60 0.75
CA TYR A 138 11.18 3.74 1.60
C TYR A 138 9.88 3.32 0.91
N MET A 139 9.81 3.40 -0.43
CA MET A 139 8.73 2.83 -1.25
C MET A 139 9.17 1.49 -1.81
N SER A 140 8.27 0.49 -1.77
CA SER A 140 8.53 -0.87 -2.25
C SER A 140 9.06 -0.90 -3.69
N LEU A 141 8.56 -0.02 -4.58
CA LEU A 141 9.03 0.11 -5.96
C LEU A 141 10.54 0.38 -6.07
N LEU A 142 11.14 1.10 -5.12
CA LEU A 142 12.56 1.47 -5.15
C LEU A 142 13.47 0.26 -4.95
N SER A 143 12.92 -0.87 -4.47
CA SER A 143 13.63 -2.14 -4.36
C SER A 143 13.95 -2.78 -5.71
N GLN A 144 13.38 -2.27 -6.81
CA GLN A 144 13.66 -2.75 -8.17
C GLN A 144 14.94 -2.13 -8.76
N PHE A 145 15.50 -1.11 -8.10
CA PHE A 145 16.65 -0.38 -8.60
C PHE A 145 17.90 -0.71 -7.77
N SER A 146 19.01 -0.88 -8.47
CA SER A 146 20.34 -1.02 -7.88
C SER A 146 20.78 0.25 -7.14
N ASP A 147 21.77 0.14 -6.26
CA ASP A 147 22.30 1.30 -5.53
C ASP A 147 22.79 2.38 -6.50
N ASP A 148 23.47 2.00 -7.59
CA ASP A 148 23.95 2.94 -8.62
C ASP A 148 22.81 3.66 -9.36
N GLU A 149 21.70 2.96 -9.63
CA GLU A 149 20.51 3.59 -10.22
C GLU A 149 19.83 4.55 -9.26
N ILE A 150 19.77 4.21 -7.97
CA ILE A 150 19.24 5.09 -6.93
C ILE A 150 20.09 6.35 -6.79
N GLU A 151 21.42 6.24 -6.76
CA GLU A 151 22.31 7.41 -6.69
C GLU A 151 22.17 8.30 -7.93
N ARG A 152 22.16 7.73 -9.14
CA ARG A 152 21.89 8.51 -10.37
C ARG A 152 20.51 9.17 -10.35
N GLY A 153 19.52 8.49 -9.81
CA GLY A 153 18.18 9.04 -9.63
C GLY A 153 18.16 10.22 -8.66
N ILE A 154 18.96 10.19 -7.59
CA ILE A 154 19.10 11.32 -6.67
C ILE A 154 19.81 12.49 -7.34
N ASP A 155 20.84 12.26 -8.14
CA ASP A 155 21.50 13.31 -8.94
C ASP A 155 20.52 14.00 -9.92
N GLU A 156 19.56 13.24 -10.47
CA GLU A 156 18.47 13.79 -11.28
C GLU A 156 17.56 14.73 -10.46
N LEU A 157 17.19 14.29 -9.25
CA LEU A 157 16.36 15.08 -8.34
C LEU A 157 17.06 16.36 -7.87
N GLU A 158 18.38 16.32 -7.63
CA GLU A 158 19.15 17.49 -7.20
C GLU A 158 19.10 18.63 -8.22
N LYS A 159 19.08 18.30 -9.51
CA LYS A 159 18.98 19.30 -10.59
C LYS A 159 17.61 19.98 -10.65
N LYS A 160 16.57 19.33 -10.11
CA LYS A 160 15.17 19.79 -10.16
C LYS A 160 14.73 20.48 -8.86
N ILE A 161 15.36 20.19 -7.71
CA ILE A 161 14.85 20.55 -6.38
C ILE A 161 15.83 21.42 -5.59
N GLN A 162 15.41 22.63 -5.24
CA GLN A 162 16.28 23.61 -4.58
C GLN A 162 16.53 23.29 -3.10
N GLN A 163 15.49 23.22 -2.24
CA GLN A 163 15.72 23.10 -0.78
C GLN A 163 14.71 22.27 0.03
N ARG A 164 13.43 22.24 -0.38
CA ARG A 164 12.38 21.49 0.32
C ARG A 164 11.60 20.63 -0.66
N ILE A 165 11.13 19.50 -0.14
CA ILE A 165 10.29 18.57 -0.85
C ILE A 165 8.89 18.65 -0.25
N CYS A 166 7.93 19.04 -1.08
CA CYS A 166 6.51 18.91 -0.80
C CYS A 166 6.03 17.60 -1.41
N ILE A 167 5.35 16.77 -0.61
CA ILE A 167 4.73 15.52 -1.08
C ILE A 167 3.29 15.56 -0.65
N ILE A 168 2.38 15.26 -1.57
CA ILE A 168 0.98 15.06 -1.24
C ILE A 168 0.77 13.54 -1.12
N ILE A 169 0.50 13.07 0.10
CA ILE A 169 0.09 11.67 0.35
C ILE A 169 -1.41 11.54 0.18
#